data_AF-A0A258S0J1-F1
#
_entry.id   AF-A0A258S0J1-F1
#
_cell.length_a   1.000
_cell.length_b   1.000
_cell.length_c   1.000
_cell.angle_alpha   90.00
_cell.angle_beta   90.00
_cell.angle_gamma   90.00
#
_symmetry.space_group_name_H-M   'P 1'
#
loop_
_entity.id
_entity.type
_entity.pdbx_description
1 polymer ?
#
loop_
_entity_poly.entity_id
_entity_poly.type
_entity_poly.pdbx_seq_one_letter_code
_entity_poly.pdbx_strand_id
1 'polypeptide(L)'
;MLTGVTPDTVVADDDIAFDRHVLASILAVAAMEGTPVAERVGLAPCELSELIDQWFPLARTCTTTWIAQAATPVDEEVVMVRDLLRAKCSSHGDTGRWLAAMIARRAMEPNHLWEDLGLRERAELSRLIARHFAPLAARNTHNMRWKRLFYRMLCEDDGFVMCSTPVCTQCNDFALCFGDESGESRMADRRRTLALGAASEGDLASSQSS
;
A
#
# COMPACT_ATOMS: atom_id res chain seq x y z
N MET A 1 -15.55 -33.50 11.41
CA MET A 1 -15.48 -32.03 11.24
C MET A 1 -15.51 -31.41 12.63
N LEU A 2 -14.36 -31.13 13.24
CA LEU A 2 -14.22 -30.88 14.69
C LEU A 2 -14.25 -29.39 15.10
N THR A 3 -14.48 -28.47 14.17
CA THR A 3 -14.57 -27.03 14.46
C THR A 3 -15.92 -26.40 14.08
N GLY A 4 -16.77 -27.08 13.30
CA GLY A 4 -18.09 -26.55 12.91
C GLY A 4 -18.04 -25.30 12.00
N VAL A 5 -16.86 -24.85 11.60
CA VAL A 5 -16.65 -23.70 10.71
C VAL A 5 -16.43 -24.22 9.29
N THR A 6 -17.17 -23.69 8.31
CA THR A 6 -17.01 -24.08 6.90
C THR A 6 -15.74 -23.43 6.34
N PRO A 7 -15.03 -24.07 5.39
CA PRO A 7 -13.83 -23.50 4.78
C PRO A 7 -14.05 -22.07 4.24
N ASP A 8 -15.22 -21.82 3.63
CA ASP A 8 -15.58 -20.52 3.09
C ASP A 8 -15.62 -19.42 4.16
N THR A 9 -16.10 -19.74 5.37
CA THR A 9 -16.13 -18.78 6.49
C THR A 9 -14.75 -18.49 7.06
N VAL A 10 -13.83 -19.47 7.07
CA VAL A 10 -12.44 -19.26 7.50
C VAL A 10 -11.70 -18.37 6.51
N VAL A 11 -11.86 -18.61 5.21
CA VAL A 11 -11.21 -17.82 4.15
C VAL A 11 -11.72 -16.37 4.17
N ALA A 12 -13.03 -16.17 4.32
CA ALA A 12 -13.60 -14.83 4.41
C ALA A 12 -13.10 -14.05 5.64
N ASP A 13 -12.92 -14.72 6.78
CA ASP A 13 -12.39 -14.09 8.00
C ASP A 13 -10.91 -13.72 7.87
N ASP A 14 -10.09 -14.61 7.30
CA ASP A 14 -8.68 -14.32 7.00
C ASP A 14 -8.53 -13.16 6.02
N ASP A 15 -9.40 -13.11 5.03
CA ASP A 15 -9.42 -12.04 4.03
C ASP A 15 -9.83 -10.69 4.63
N ILE A 16 -10.82 -10.64 5.50
CA ILE A 16 -11.20 -9.41 6.22
C ILE A 16 -10.07 -8.98 7.16
N ALA A 17 -9.43 -9.93 7.86
CA ALA A 17 -8.30 -9.64 8.72
C ALA A 17 -7.11 -9.08 7.93
N PHE A 18 -6.86 -9.62 6.73
CA PHE A 18 -5.84 -9.15 5.82
C PHE A 18 -6.13 -7.74 5.29
N ASP A 19 -7.36 -7.49 4.81
CA ASP A 19 -7.77 -6.16 4.32
C ASP A 19 -7.61 -5.10 5.42
N ARG A 20 -8.00 -5.45 6.66
CA ARG A 20 -7.79 -4.60 7.84
C ARG A 20 -6.31 -4.32 8.11
N HIS A 21 -5.45 -5.34 8.02
CA HIS A 21 -3.99 -5.19 8.18
C HIS A 21 -3.40 -4.26 7.12
N VAL A 22 -3.79 -4.42 5.85
CA VAL A 22 -3.33 -3.56 4.75
C VAL A 22 -3.74 -2.10 4.99
N LEU A 23 -5.02 -1.87 5.25
CA LEU A 23 -5.54 -0.52 5.50
C LEU A 23 -4.84 0.14 6.69
N ALA A 24 -4.67 -0.59 7.80
CA ALA A 24 -3.98 -0.11 8.99
C ALA A 24 -2.51 0.23 8.69
N SER A 25 -1.83 -0.59 7.89
CA SER A 25 -0.41 -0.39 7.54
C SER A 25 -0.20 0.89 6.75
N ILE A 26 -1.05 1.14 5.73
CA ILE A 26 -0.96 2.34 4.91
C ILE A 26 -1.27 3.59 5.74
N LEU A 27 -2.33 3.56 6.54
CA LEU A 27 -2.69 4.67 7.44
C LEU A 27 -1.58 4.97 8.45
N ALA A 28 -0.95 3.93 9.00
CA ALA A 28 0.12 4.09 9.97
C ALA A 28 1.38 4.69 9.34
N VAL A 29 1.78 4.28 8.13
CA VAL A 29 2.90 4.92 7.41
C VAL A 29 2.58 6.39 7.11
N ALA A 30 1.39 6.69 6.61
CA ALA A 30 0.98 8.05 6.33
C ALA A 30 0.99 8.93 7.60
N ALA A 31 0.44 8.43 8.71
CA ALA A 31 0.43 9.15 9.99
C ALA A 31 1.85 9.43 10.53
N MET A 32 2.80 8.51 10.33
CA MET A 32 4.20 8.72 10.72
C MET A 32 4.93 9.76 9.87
N GLU A 33 4.49 9.98 8.63
CA GLU A 33 5.08 10.98 7.74
C GLU A 33 4.49 12.38 7.96
N GLY A 34 3.34 12.48 8.64
CA GLY A 34 2.74 13.72 9.10
C GLY A 34 1.23 13.81 8.84
N THR A 35 0.67 14.98 9.11
CA THR A 35 -0.75 15.31 8.89
C THR A 35 -0.92 16.35 7.78
N PRO A 36 -2.07 16.39 7.08
CA PRO A 36 -3.21 15.50 7.23
C PRO A 36 -2.99 14.12 6.56
N VAL A 37 -3.47 13.07 7.22
CA VAL A 37 -3.32 11.69 6.74
C VAL A 37 -4.13 11.47 5.46
N ALA A 38 -5.31 12.08 5.35
CA ALA A 38 -6.18 12.00 4.18
C ALA A 38 -5.43 12.29 2.86
N GLU A 39 -4.66 13.38 2.83
CA GLU A 39 -3.85 13.77 1.67
C GLU A 39 -2.76 12.73 1.36
N ARG A 40 -2.05 12.26 2.39
CA ARG A 40 -0.94 11.31 2.24
C ARG A 40 -1.37 9.92 1.79
N VAL A 41 -2.63 9.56 2.02
CA VAL A 41 -3.25 8.34 1.50
C VAL A 41 -4.13 8.60 0.27
N GLY A 42 -4.19 9.82 -0.26
CA GLY A 42 -4.91 10.15 -1.49
C GLY A 42 -6.44 10.06 -1.38
N LEU A 43 -7.00 10.14 -0.17
CA LEU A 43 -8.44 10.10 0.08
C LEU A 43 -8.98 11.50 0.38
N ALA A 44 -10.22 11.76 -0.03
CA ALA A 44 -10.95 12.90 0.49
C ALA A 44 -11.22 12.74 1.99
N PRO A 45 -11.37 13.83 2.76
CA PRO A 45 -11.71 13.77 4.18
C PRO A 45 -12.94 12.90 4.50
N CYS A 46 -14.00 12.99 3.70
CA CYS A 46 -15.19 12.16 3.87
C CYS A 46 -14.90 10.68 3.63
N GLU A 47 -14.18 10.33 2.56
CA GLU A 47 -13.80 8.94 2.26
C GLU A 47 -12.94 8.34 3.38
N LEU A 48 -11.99 9.10 3.94
CA LEU A 48 -11.20 8.64 5.08
C LEU A 48 -12.07 8.43 6.33
N SER A 49 -13.05 9.32 6.57
CA SER A 49 -13.99 9.16 7.69
C SER A 49 -14.84 7.89 7.54
N GLU A 50 -15.38 7.64 6.35
CA GLU A 50 -16.16 6.44 6.05
C GLU A 50 -15.33 5.15 6.21
N LEU A 51 -14.07 5.18 5.75
CA LEU A 51 -13.13 4.09 5.93
C LEU A 51 -12.87 3.79 7.40
N ILE A 52 -12.59 4.82 8.21
CA ILE A 52 -12.38 4.67 9.66
C ILE A 52 -13.63 4.11 10.32
N ASP A 53 -14.81 4.61 9.95
CA ASP A 53 -16.07 4.15 10.51
C ASP A 53 -16.34 2.67 10.22
N GLN A 54 -15.98 2.22 9.02
CA GLN A 54 -16.17 0.83 8.61
C GLN A 54 -15.12 -0.12 9.20
N TRP A 55 -13.84 0.25 9.15
CA TRP A 55 -12.72 -0.68 9.45
C TRP A 55 -12.10 -0.49 10.82
N PHE A 56 -12.18 0.71 11.39
CA PHE A 56 -11.55 1.09 12.65
C PHE A 56 -12.49 1.92 13.55
N PRO A 57 -13.70 1.44 13.88
CA PRO A 57 -14.70 2.23 14.59
C PRO A 57 -14.22 2.72 15.96
N LEU A 58 -13.29 2.00 16.60
CA LEU A 58 -12.68 2.37 17.87
C LEU A 58 -11.65 3.53 17.75
N ALA A 59 -11.15 3.82 16.55
CA ALA A 59 -10.19 4.90 16.31
C ALA A 59 -10.86 6.25 16.02
N ARG A 60 -12.19 6.29 15.86
CA ARG A 60 -12.97 7.47 15.46
C ARG A 60 -12.71 8.72 16.32
N THR A 61 -12.47 8.54 17.62
CA THR A 61 -12.26 9.65 18.56
C THR A 61 -10.91 10.34 18.41
N CYS A 62 -9.97 9.77 17.66
CA CYS A 62 -8.58 10.24 17.58
C CYS A 62 -8.20 10.81 16.20
N THR A 63 -9.13 10.94 15.27
CA THR A 63 -8.83 11.15 13.83
C THR A 63 -9.11 12.56 13.32
N THR A 64 -9.48 13.52 14.18
CA THR A 64 -9.79 14.89 13.74
C THR A 64 -8.62 15.57 13.03
N THR A 65 -7.39 15.36 13.50
CA THR A 65 -6.17 15.88 12.84
C THR A 65 -5.80 15.13 11.56
N TRP A 66 -6.32 13.91 11.38
CA TRP A 66 -6.08 13.08 10.19
C TRP A 66 -6.93 13.52 9.00
N ILE A 67 -8.14 14.01 9.28
CA ILE A 67 -9.21 14.32 8.31
C ILE A 67 -9.16 15.80 7.86
N ALA A 68 -8.26 16.62 8.40
CA ALA A 68 -8.17 18.04 8.03
C ALA A 68 -7.95 18.21 6.50
N GLN A 69 -8.68 19.16 5.91
CA GLN A 69 -8.60 19.45 4.49
C GLN A 69 -7.28 20.18 4.18
N ALA A 70 -6.37 19.52 3.47
CA ALA A 70 -5.32 20.21 2.74
C ALA A 70 -5.84 20.62 1.35
N ALA A 71 -5.42 21.79 0.88
CA ALA A 71 -5.82 22.37 -0.41
C ALA A 71 -4.75 22.13 -1.48
N THR A 72 -4.16 20.93 -1.51
CA THR A 72 -3.16 20.58 -2.52
C THR A 72 -3.85 20.03 -3.78
N PRO A 73 -3.48 20.55 -4.97
CA PRO A 73 -3.94 19.95 -6.22
C PRO A 73 -3.46 18.51 -6.29
N VAL A 74 -4.37 17.61 -6.66
CA VAL A 74 -4.02 16.21 -6.88
C VAL A 74 -3.18 16.12 -8.16
N ASP A 75 -2.02 15.48 -8.04
CA ASP A 75 -1.12 15.21 -9.17
C ASP A 75 -1.84 14.40 -10.26
N GLU A 76 -1.68 14.80 -11.53
CA GLU A 76 -2.27 14.13 -12.69
C GLU A 76 -1.83 12.66 -12.77
N GLU A 77 -0.58 12.34 -12.43
CA GLU A 77 -0.08 10.96 -12.42
C GLU A 77 -0.82 10.11 -11.38
N VAL A 78 -1.15 10.68 -10.21
CA VAL A 78 -1.95 9.99 -9.19
C VAL A 78 -3.35 9.70 -9.72
N VAL A 79 -3.96 10.65 -10.44
CA VAL A 79 -5.27 10.45 -11.06
C VAL A 79 -5.23 9.32 -12.08
N MET A 80 -4.24 9.31 -12.98
CA MET A 80 -4.10 8.26 -14.01
C MET A 80 -3.96 6.86 -13.40
N VAL A 81 -3.06 6.68 -12.42
CA VAL A 81 -2.86 5.38 -11.76
C VAL A 81 -4.11 4.95 -10.98
N ARG A 82 -4.78 5.89 -10.30
CA ARG A 82 -6.03 5.61 -9.58
C ARG A 82 -7.12 5.12 -10.53
N ASP A 83 -7.25 5.76 -11.69
CA ASP A 83 -8.29 5.43 -12.65
C ASP A 83 -8.00 4.09 -13.34
N LEU A 84 -6.73 3.79 -13.64
CA LEU A 84 -6.30 2.44 -14.03
C LEU A 84 -6.70 1.39 -12.98
N LEU A 85 -6.36 1.62 -11.70
CA LEU A 85 -6.68 0.68 -10.63
C LEU A 85 -8.18 0.50 -10.45
N ARG A 86 -8.97 1.58 -10.52
CA ARG A 86 -10.44 1.52 -10.48
C ARG A 86 -11.01 0.72 -11.65
N ALA A 87 -10.50 0.92 -12.86
CA ALA A 87 -10.92 0.17 -14.04
C ALA A 87 -10.59 -1.33 -13.96
N LYS A 88 -9.56 -1.71 -13.20
CA LYS A 88 -9.19 -3.11 -12.95
C LYS A 88 -9.66 -3.65 -11.59
N CYS A 89 -10.51 -2.91 -10.86
CA CYS A 89 -11.01 -3.34 -9.56
C CYS A 89 -11.92 -4.57 -9.70
N SER A 90 -11.63 -5.63 -8.95
CA SER A 90 -12.42 -6.87 -8.91
C SER A 90 -13.20 -7.06 -7.61
N SER A 91 -12.91 -6.26 -6.57
CA SER A 91 -13.62 -6.34 -5.30
C SER A 91 -14.92 -5.53 -5.30
N HIS A 92 -15.93 -6.02 -4.59
CA HIS A 92 -17.19 -5.30 -4.35
C HIS A 92 -17.08 -4.33 -3.16
N GLY A 93 -17.89 -3.28 -3.17
CA GLY A 93 -17.94 -2.27 -2.10
C GLY A 93 -16.86 -1.18 -2.23
N ASP A 94 -16.75 -0.36 -1.18
CA ASP A 94 -15.87 0.82 -1.20
C ASP A 94 -14.40 0.52 -0.91
N THR A 95 -14.09 -0.64 -0.34
CA THR A 95 -12.72 -1.02 0.03
C THR A 95 -11.77 -1.02 -1.16
N GLY A 96 -12.16 -1.62 -2.29
CA GLY A 96 -11.33 -1.57 -3.51
C GLY A 96 -11.16 -0.15 -4.05
N ARG A 97 -12.19 0.70 -3.89
CA ARG A 97 -12.18 2.10 -4.31
C ARG A 97 -11.19 2.93 -3.47
N TRP A 98 -11.20 2.73 -2.15
CA TRP A 98 -10.24 3.37 -1.25
C TRP A 98 -8.83 2.85 -1.50
N LEU A 99 -8.64 1.54 -1.60
CA LEU A 99 -7.35 0.93 -1.91
C LEU A 99 -6.77 1.44 -3.24
N ALA A 100 -7.60 1.65 -4.27
CA ALA A 100 -7.14 2.21 -5.54
C ALA A 100 -6.55 3.62 -5.36
N ALA A 101 -7.21 4.48 -4.59
CA ALA A 101 -6.73 5.82 -4.30
C ALA A 101 -5.46 5.80 -3.43
N MET A 102 -5.45 4.95 -2.40
CA MET A 102 -4.30 4.77 -1.50
C MET A 102 -3.07 4.25 -2.25
N ILE A 103 -3.22 3.20 -3.04
CA ILE A 103 -2.13 2.65 -3.85
C ILE A 103 -1.62 3.67 -4.86
N ALA A 104 -2.50 4.39 -5.55
CA ALA A 104 -2.10 5.41 -6.52
C ALA A 104 -1.27 6.53 -5.89
N ARG A 105 -1.70 7.05 -4.72
CA ARG A 105 -0.93 8.09 -4.02
C ARG A 105 0.43 7.58 -3.56
N ARG A 106 0.47 6.39 -2.94
CA ARG A 106 1.71 5.78 -2.44
C ARG A 106 2.63 5.29 -3.56
N ALA A 107 2.12 5.09 -4.77
CA ALA A 107 2.94 4.75 -5.93
C ALA A 107 3.92 5.87 -6.32
N MET A 108 3.61 7.13 -5.98
CA MET A 108 4.47 8.29 -6.27
C MET A 108 5.60 8.49 -5.25
N GLU A 109 5.57 7.77 -4.14
CA GLU A 109 6.65 7.80 -3.17
C GLU A 109 7.91 7.10 -3.73
N PRO A 110 9.12 7.39 -3.24
CA PRO A 110 10.35 7.01 -3.92
C PRO A 110 10.76 5.54 -3.78
N ASN A 111 10.20 4.79 -2.81
CA ASN A 111 10.69 3.45 -2.49
C ASN A 111 9.94 2.36 -3.28
N HIS A 112 10.13 1.09 -2.92
CA HIS A 112 9.28 0.03 -3.45
C HIS A 112 7.84 0.22 -2.96
N LEU A 113 6.86 -0.12 -3.81
CA LEU A 113 5.45 0.13 -3.48
C LEU A 113 5.02 -0.56 -2.19
N TRP A 114 5.51 -1.77 -1.92
CA TRP A 114 5.15 -2.50 -0.70
C TRP A 114 5.70 -1.82 0.56
N GLU A 115 6.89 -1.23 0.49
CA GLU A 115 7.49 -0.44 1.57
C GLU A 115 6.70 0.86 1.82
N ASP A 116 6.35 1.55 0.74
CA ASP A 116 5.57 2.79 0.82
C ASP A 116 4.15 2.57 1.32
N LEU A 117 3.59 1.36 1.12
CA LEU A 117 2.32 0.94 1.71
C LEU A 117 2.46 0.45 3.18
N GLY A 118 3.69 0.31 3.69
CA GLY A 118 3.95 -0.21 5.04
C GLY A 118 3.78 -1.72 5.20
N LEU A 119 3.71 -2.45 4.09
CA LEU A 119 3.59 -3.90 4.09
C LEU A 119 4.90 -4.56 4.54
N ARG A 120 4.81 -5.81 4.97
CA ARG A 120 5.96 -6.54 5.54
C ARG A 120 6.91 -7.03 4.46
N GLU A 121 6.34 -7.43 3.34
CA GLU A 121 7.06 -8.05 2.24
C GLU A 121 6.30 -7.86 0.92
N ARG A 122 7.00 -8.10 -0.19
CA ARG A 122 6.41 -8.07 -1.53
C ARG A 122 5.22 -9.01 -1.69
N ALA A 123 5.23 -10.17 -1.02
CA ALA A 123 4.16 -11.16 -1.15
C ALA A 123 2.80 -10.62 -0.64
N GLU A 124 2.79 -9.80 0.41
CA GLU A 124 1.56 -9.12 0.87
C GLU A 124 1.02 -8.19 -0.21
N LEU A 125 1.88 -7.44 -0.92
CA LEU A 125 1.45 -6.60 -2.03
C LEU A 125 0.87 -7.44 -3.18
N SER A 126 1.52 -8.54 -3.54
CA SER A 126 1.00 -9.43 -4.59
C SER A 126 -0.35 -10.03 -4.20
N ARG A 127 -0.56 -10.41 -2.93
CA ARG A 127 -1.87 -10.85 -2.41
C ARG A 127 -2.92 -9.74 -2.49
N LEU A 128 -2.56 -8.52 -2.08
CA LEU A 128 -3.43 -7.34 -2.16
C LEU A 128 -3.91 -7.09 -3.60
N ILE A 129 -2.98 -7.05 -4.57
CA ILE A 129 -3.34 -6.81 -5.97
C ILE A 129 -4.14 -7.97 -6.55
N ALA A 130 -3.78 -9.23 -6.25
CA ALA A 130 -4.53 -10.39 -6.73
C ALA A 130 -5.99 -10.41 -6.23
N ARG A 131 -6.22 -9.93 -5.00
CA ARG A 131 -7.55 -9.92 -4.37
C ARG A 131 -8.44 -8.79 -4.89
N HIS A 132 -7.93 -7.55 -4.87
CA HIS A 132 -8.75 -6.37 -5.19
C HIS A 132 -8.67 -5.93 -6.64
N PHE A 133 -7.63 -6.35 -7.36
CA PHE A 133 -7.33 -5.94 -8.74
C PHE A 133 -6.91 -7.14 -9.59
N ALA A 134 -7.67 -8.24 -9.52
CA ALA A 134 -7.34 -9.51 -10.16
C ALA A 134 -7.00 -9.41 -11.67
N PRO A 135 -7.73 -8.61 -12.49
CA PRO A 135 -7.36 -8.38 -13.89
C PRO A 135 -5.95 -7.80 -14.07
N LEU A 136 -5.49 -6.96 -13.13
CA LEU A 136 -4.15 -6.38 -13.16
C LEU A 136 -3.10 -7.41 -12.70
N ALA A 137 -3.40 -8.20 -11.68
CA ALA A 137 -2.51 -9.26 -11.22
C ALA A 137 -2.25 -10.31 -12.31
N ALA A 138 -3.28 -10.68 -13.07
CA ALA A 138 -3.15 -11.63 -14.18
C ALA A 138 -2.20 -11.15 -15.30
N ARG A 139 -1.97 -9.84 -15.41
CA ARG A 139 -1.02 -9.25 -16.38
C ARG A 139 0.43 -9.33 -15.89
N ASN A 140 0.67 -9.55 -14.60
CA ASN A 140 2.01 -9.58 -14.01
C ASN A 140 2.62 -11.00 -13.95
N THR A 141 2.68 -11.70 -15.08
CA THR A 141 3.12 -13.11 -15.13
C THR A 141 4.60 -13.33 -14.82
N HIS A 142 5.43 -12.32 -15.03
CA HIS A 142 6.89 -12.39 -14.87
C HIS A 142 7.39 -11.67 -13.62
N ASN A 143 6.49 -11.35 -12.67
CA ASN A 143 6.84 -10.70 -11.41
C ASN A 143 7.56 -9.35 -11.61
N MET A 144 7.11 -8.55 -12.58
CA MET A 144 7.55 -7.16 -12.78
C MET A 144 7.26 -6.32 -11.54
N ARG A 145 8.10 -5.30 -11.28
CA ARG A 145 7.84 -4.30 -10.24
C ARG A 145 6.49 -3.63 -10.49
N TRP A 146 5.64 -3.55 -9.46
CA TRP A 146 4.25 -3.11 -9.62
C TRP A 146 4.11 -1.70 -10.18
N LYS A 147 4.94 -0.75 -9.74
CA LYS A 147 4.96 0.62 -10.29
C LYS A 147 5.22 0.61 -11.80
N ARG A 148 6.22 -0.16 -12.25
CA ARG A 148 6.54 -0.31 -13.69
C ARG A 148 5.40 -0.93 -14.49
N LEU A 149 4.70 -1.91 -13.91
CA LEU A 149 3.53 -2.50 -14.53
C LEU A 149 2.40 -1.47 -14.70
N PHE A 150 2.15 -0.60 -13.72
CA PHE A 150 1.11 0.43 -13.83
C PHE A 150 1.40 1.38 -15.02
N TYR A 151 2.63 1.89 -15.12
CA TYR A 151 3.01 2.75 -16.25
C TYR A 151 2.94 2.02 -17.58
N ARG A 152 3.34 0.74 -17.64
CA ARG A 152 3.19 -0.06 -18.87
C ARG A 152 1.72 -0.16 -19.29
N MET A 153 0.83 -0.47 -18.35
CA MET A 153 -0.60 -0.58 -18.62
C MET A 153 -1.22 0.75 -19.05
N LEU A 154 -0.81 1.86 -18.45
CA LEU A 154 -1.23 3.20 -18.89
C LEU A 154 -0.79 3.47 -20.34
N CYS A 155 0.46 3.20 -20.69
CA CYS A 155 0.93 3.34 -22.07
C CYS A 155 0.16 2.44 -23.04
N GLU A 156 -0.09 1.17 -22.67
CA GLU A 156 -0.84 0.21 -23.49
C GLU A 156 -2.29 0.66 -23.72
N ASP A 157 -2.98 1.16 -22.69
CA ASP A 157 -4.36 1.63 -22.79
C ASP A 157 -4.47 2.88 -23.72
N ASP A 158 -3.42 3.70 -23.78
CA ASP A 158 -3.31 4.83 -24.72
C ASP A 158 -2.79 4.43 -26.12
N GLY A 159 -2.57 3.14 -26.38
CA GLY A 159 -2.08 2.62 -27.65
C GLY A 159 -0.58 2.82 -27.90
N PHE A 160 0.18 3.23 -26.88
CA PHE A 160 1.62 3.37 -26.93
C PHE A 160 2.33 2.09 -26.47
N VAL A 161 3.56 1.92 -26.97
CA VAL A 161 4.43 0.81 -26.57
C VAL A 161 5.54 1.36 -25.66
N MET A 162 5.53 0.96 -24.38
CA MET A 162 6.53 1.42 -23.40
C MET A 162 7.95 0.96 -23.71
N CYS A 163 8.12 -0.23 -24.33
CA CYS A 163 9.43 -0.81 -24.63
C CYS A 163 9.43 -1.39 -26.05
N SER A 164 10.39 -0.95 -26.87
CA SER A 164 10.55 -1.38 -28.26
C SER A 164 11.22 -2.75 -28.41
N THR A 165 11.82 -3.29 -27.34
CA THR A 165 12.49 -4.59 -27.38
C THR A 165 11.46 -5.72 -27.34
N PRO A 166 11.46 -6.66 -28.32
CA PRO A 166 10.48 -7.74 -28.38
C PRO A 166 10.67 -8.78 -27.26
N VAL A 167 11.85 -8.83 -26.64
CA VAL A 167 12.19 -9.76 -25.55
C VAL A 167 12.68 -8.94 -24.35
N CYS A 168 11.95 -9.01 -23.23
CA CYS A 168 12.25 -8.20 -22.04
C CYS A 168 13.67 -8.45 -21.50
N THR A 169 14.18 -9.69 -21.54
CA THR A 169 15.53 -10.03 -21.04
C THR A 169 16.69 -9.43 -21.84
N GLN A 170 16.41 -8.90 -23.03
CA GLN A 170 17.39 -8.19 -23.87
C GLN A 170 17.26 -6.66 -23.76
N CYS A 171 16.32 -6.18 -22.94
CA CYS A 171 16.18 -4.76 -22.67
C CYS A 171 17.24 -4.28 -21.68
N ASN A 172 17.90 -3.16 -21.97
CA ASN A 172 18.88 -2.55 -21.06
C ASN A 172 18.27 -2.17 -19.70
N ASP A 173 16.97 -1.90 -19.67
CA ASP A 173 16.22 -1.56 -18.47
C ASP A 173 15.63 -2.78 -17.76
N PHE A 174 16.02 -4.01 -18.13
CA PHE A 174 15.49 -5.24 -17.53
C PHE A 174 15.60 -5.24 -16.00
N ALA A 175 16.74 -4.81 -15.45
CA ALA A 175 16.94 -4.74 -14.00
C ALA A 175 16.02 -3.70 -13.32
N LEU A 176 15.61 -2.64 -14.02
CA LEU A 176 14.66 -1.66 -13.48
C LEU A 176 13.23 -2.21 -13.44
N CYS A 177 12.90 -3.15 -14.32
CA CYS A 177 11.58 -3.77 -14.45
C CYS A 177 11.43 -5.05 -13.61
N PHE A 178 12.51 -5.83 -13.46
CA PHE A 178 12.49 -7.17 -12.86
C PHE A 178 13.56 -7.38 -11.79
N GLY A 179 14.30 -6.34 -11.42
CA GLY A 179 15.32 -6.42 -10.38
C GLY A 179 14.69 -6.77 -9.02
N ASP A 180 15.52 -7.38 -8.16
CA ASP A 180 15.12 -7.79 -6.82
C ASP A 180 14.53 -6.62 -6.01
N GLU A 181 13.52 -6.95 -5.21
CA GLU A 181 12.84 -6.05 -4.26
C GLU A 181 12.82 -6.69 -2.86
N SER A 182 13.72 -7.65 -2.58
CA SER A 182 13.96 -8.16 -1.24
C SER A 182 14.51 -7.04 -0.34
N GLY A 183 13.88 -6.86 0.82
CA GLY A 183 14.16 -5.74 1.72
C GLY A 183 13.43 -5.87 3.04
N GLU A 184 13.80 -5.04 4.01
CA GLU A 184 13.12 -4.94 5.30
C GLU A 184 12.05 -3.83 5.25
N SER A 185 10.85 -4.13 5.75
CA SER A 185 9.76 -3.14 5.80
C SER A 185 10.16 -1.88 6.57
N ARG A 186 9.73 -0.70 6.08
CA ARG A 186 9.91 0.60 6.78
C ARG A 186 9.42 0.58 8.23
N MET A 187 8.39 -0.23 8.50
CA MET A 187 7.87 -0.43 9.85
C MET A 187 8.79 -1.24 10.75
N ALA A 188 9.44 -2.28 10.19
CA ALA A 188 10.38 -3.12 10.92
C ALA A 188 11.67 -2.35 11.24
N ASP A 189 12.22 -1.62 10.27
CA ASP A 189 13.38 -0.74 10.46
C ASP A 189 13.13 0.33 11.53
N ARG A 190 11.97 0.98 11.50
CA ARG A 190 11.59 1.96 12.54
C ARG A 190 11.43 1.35 13.92
N ARG A 191 10.77 0.18 14.04
CA ARG A 191 10.67 -0.51 15.34
C ARG A 191 12.03 -0.86 15.91
N ARG A 192 12.96 -1.32 15.05
CA ARG A 192 14.34 -1.59 15.43
C ARG A 192 15.04 -0.32 15.89
N THR A 193 14.92 0.77 15.13
CA THR A 193 15.50 2.08 15.47
C THR A 193 14.98 2.59 16.83
N LEU A 194 13.67 2.49 17.08
CA LEU A 194 13.07 2.87 18.36
C LEU A 194 13.53 1.97 19.51
N ALA A 195 13.63 0.66 19.29
CA ALA A 195 14.12 -0.28 20.28
C ALA A 195 15.59 -0.02 20.65
N LEU A 196 16.43 0.30 19.66
CA LEU A 196 17.83 0.68 19.86
C LEU A 196 17.95 2.03 20.60
N GLY A 197 17.11 3.01 20.25
CA GLY A 197 17.04 4.30 20.95
C GLY A 197 16.65 4.13 22.43
N ALA A 198 15.60 3.36 22.71
CA ALA A 198 15.14 3.09 24.07
C ALA A 198 16.19 2.32 24.91
N ALA A 199 16.95 1.41 24.30
CA ALA A 199 18.05 0.73 24.96
C ALA A 199 19.19 1.70 25.34
N SER A 200 19.53 2.64 24.45
CA SER A 200 20.58 3.64 24.72
C SER A 200 20.21 4.64 25.83
N GLU A 201 18.95 5.05 25.92
CA GLU A 201 18.47 5.94 26.99
C GLU A 201 18.46 5.23 28.36
N GLY A 202 18.20 3.92 28.39
CA GLY A 202 18.27 3.09 29.60
C GLY A 202 19.69 2.95 30.16
N ASP A 203 20.70 2.83 29.30
CA ASP A 203 22.11 2.74 29.71
C ASP A 203 22.64 4.07 30.26
N LEU A 204 22.22 5.21 29.68
CA LEU A 204 22.56 6.56 30.15
C LEU A 204 21.92 6.90 31.51
N ALA A 205 20.70 6.42 31.77
CA ALA A 205 20.02 6.58 33.06
C ALA A 205 20.66 5.70 34.17
N SER A 206 21.16 4.52 33.80
CA SER A 206 21.84 3.59 34.72
C SER A 206 23.24 4.07 35.10
N SER A 207 23.92 4.80 34.21
CA SER A 207 25.28 5.32 34.41
C SER A 207 25.36 6.59 35.27
N GLN A 208 24.24 7.31 35.46
CA GLN A 208 24.18 8.52 36.29
C GLN A 208 23.77 8.26 37.75
N SER A 209 23.51 7.00 38.10
CA SER A 209 23.06 6.58 39.44
C SER A 209 24.17 5.91 40.27
N SER A 210 25.44 6.02 39.86
CA SER A 210 26.61 5.47 40.57
C SER A 210 27.51 6.56 41.14
#